data_AF-A0A921JP34-F1
#
_entry.id   AF-A0A921JP34-F1
#
_cell.length_a   1.000
_cell.length_b   1.000
_cell.length_c   1.000
_cell.angle_alpha   90.00
_cell.angle_beta   90.00
_cell.angle_gamma   90.00
#
_symmetry.space_group_name_H-M   'P 1'
#
loop_
_entity.id
_entity.type
_entity.pdbx_description
1 polymer ?
#
loop_
_entity_poly.entity_id
_entity_poly.type
_entity_poly.pdbx_seq_one_letter_code
_entity_poly.pdbx_strand_id
1 'polypeptide(L)'
;MLQEIKQLWQTAKPNLLHFILGLMLASMGIVLLLNDSFFYWPPEWQWFFNNDLVDAFAIIIGIGLIAFVFAGGKSQLVNAVLLACAAFFLMMLVVLQLGHVLVFHDYSRLLSIVAIVAWLLVIQYLAVFSKTVKRRK
;
A
#
# COMPACT_ATOMS: atom_id res chain seq x y z
N MET A 1 -24.21 1.20 17.21
CA MET A 1 -22.75 1.29 17.45
C MET A 1 -22.08 -0.05 17.74
N LEU A 2 -22.27 -0.70 18.92
CA LEU A 2 -21.49 -1.91 19.27
C LEU A 2 -21.78 -3.13 18.38
N GLN A 3 -23.02 -3.28 17.91
CA GLN A 3 -23.42 -4.34 16.98
C GLN A 3 -22.86 -4.10 15.57
N GLU A 4 -22.85 -2.85 15.10
CA GLU A 4 -22.27 -2.47 13.80
C GLU A 4 -20.76 -2.69 13.77
N ILE A 5 -20.05 -2.33 14.85
CA ILE A 5 -18.61 -2.59 15.00
C ILE A 5 -18.34 -4.11 14.96
N LYS A 6 -19.14 -4.91 15.66
CA LYS A 6 -19.03 -6.37 15.61
C LYS A 6 -19.25 -6.88 14.18
N GLN A 7 -20.23 -6.36 13.47
CA GLN A 7 -20.51 -6.76 12.08
C GLN A 7 -19.35 -6.40 11.15
N LEU A 8 -18.83 -5.17 11.21
CA LEU A 8 -17.67 -4.74 10.43
C LEU A 8 -16.44 -5.62 10.71
N TRP A 9 -16.21 -5.96 11.99
CA TRP A 9 -15.13 -6.85 12.38
C TRP A 9 -15.29 -8.26 11.80
N GLN A 10 -16.50 -8.83 11.81
CA GLN A 10 -16.76 -10.14 11.21
C GLN A 10 -16.51 -10.14 9.70
N THR A 11 -16.79 -9.04 9.01
CA THR A 11 -16.52 -8.87 7.58
C THR A 11 -15.03 -8.70 7.30
N ALA A 12 -14.29 -7.98 8.15
CA ALA A 12 -12.88 -7.71 7.94
C ALA A 12 -11.96 -8.88 8.30
N LYS A 13 -12.28 -9.63 9.37
CA LYS A 13 -11.45 -10.71 9.92
C LYS A 13 -10.95 -11.74 8.89
N PRO A 14 -11.75 -12.21 7.90
CA PRO A 14 -11.29 -13.17 6.90
C PRO A 14 -10.19 -12.63 5.98
N ASN A 15 -10.16 -11.30 5.75
CA ASN A 15 -9.22 -10.63 4.85
C ASN A 15 -8.40 -9.57 5.61
N LEU A 16 -8.06 -9.85 6.87
CA LEU A 16 -7.46 -8.87 7.78
C LEU A 16 -6.15 -8.27 7.23
N LEU A 17 -5.31 -9.06 6.57
CA LEU A 17 -4.07 -8.55 5.97
C LEU A 17 -4.31 -7.57 4.81
N HIS A 18 -5.36 -7.76 4.00
CA HIS A 18 -5.74 -6.77 2.98
C HIS A 18 -6.22 -5.47 3.62
N PHE A 19 -6.96 -5.59 4.73
CA PHE A 19 -7.44 -4.42 5.46
C PHE A 19 -6.29 -3.61 6.06
N ILE A 20 -5.34 -4.27 6.72
CA ILE A 20 -4.17 -3.61 7.31
C ILE A 20 -3.29 -3.02 6.21
N LEU A 21 -3.06 -3.74 5.11
CA LEU A 21 -2.33 -3.20 3.94
C LEU A 21 -3.01 -1.95 3.37
N GLY A 22 -4.35 -1.97 3.27
CA GLY A 22 -5.13 -0.83 2.79
C GLY A 22 -5.01 0.39 3.71
N LEU A 23 -5.12 0.19 5.03
CA LEU A 23 -4.91 1.26 6.02
C LEU A 23 -3.49 1.83 5.95
N MET A 24 -2.49 0.96 5.82
CA MET A 24 -1.09 1.35 5.72
C MET A 24 -0.83 2.20 4.46
N LEU A 25 -1.32 1.78 3.30
CA LEU A 25 -1.18 2.54 2.04
C LEU A 25 -1.91 3.88 2.09
N ALA A 26 -3.13 3.90 2.62
CA ALA A 26 -3.88 5.15 2.78
C ALA A 26 -3.14 6.13 3.69
N SER A 27 -2.60 5.62 4.81
CA SER A 27 -1.83 6.44 5.76
C SER A 27 -0.53 6.95 5.13
N MET A 28 0.19 6.13 4.36
CA MET A 28 1.37 6.58 3.62
C MET A 28 1.04 7.67 2.62
N GLY A 29 -0.01 7.48 1.81
CA GLY A 29 -0.44 8.49 0.85
C GLY A 29 -0.81 9.81 1.51
N ILE A 30 -1.48 9.77 2.67
CA ILE A 30 -1.77 10.97 3.46
C ILE A 30 -0.48 11.64 3.96
N VAL A 31 0.51 10.87 4.42
CA VAL A 31 1.80 11.43 4.87
C VAL A 31 2.54 12.11 3.72
N LEU A 32 2.51 11.54 2.53
CA LEU A 32 3.12 12.14 1.35
C LEU A 32 2.39 13.43 0.92
N LEU A 33 1.05 13.38 0.90
CA LEU A 33 0.20 14.53 0.57
C LEU A 33 0.38 15.72 1.55
N LEU A 34 0.80 15.46 2.79
CA LEU A 34 1.07 16.49 3.79
C LEU A 34 2.52 17.02 3.71
N ASN A 35 3.36 16.47 2.84
CA ASN A 35 4.76 16.84 2.71
C ASN A 35 5.21 16.94 1.25
N ASP A 36 5.00 18.12 0.67
CA ASP A 36 5.37 18.50 -0.71
C ASP A 36 6.89 18.44 -1.01
N SER A 37 7.71 18.14 0.00
CA SER A 37 9.17 18.05 -0.11
C SER A 37 9.72 16.71 0.37
N PHE A 38 8.88 15.68 0.44
CA PHE A 38 9.27 14.37 0.96
C PHE A 38 10.41 13.73 0.15
N PHE A 39 10.35 13.86 -1.19
CA PHE A 39 11.35 13.40 -2.14
C PHE A 39 12.16 14.56 -2.72
N TYR A 40 13.37 14.76 -2.19
CA TYR A 40 14.40 15.60 -2.80
C TYR A 40 15.30 14.86 -3.82
N TRP A 41 15.06 13.56 -4.07
CA TRP A 41 15.74 12.77 -5.11
C TRP A 41 14.71 12.00 -5.95
N PRO A 42 14.88 11.90 -7.28
CA PRO A 42 15.90 12.57 -8.09
C PRO A 42 15.56 14.08 -8.26
N PRO A 43 16.57 14.97 -8.25
CA PRO A 43 16.35 16.42 -8.23
C PRO A 43 15.58 16.93 -9.45
N GLU A 44 15.75 16.31 -10.62
CA GLU A 44 15.09 16.70 -11.86
C GLU A 44 13.59 16.37 -11.87
N TRP A 45 13.15 15.37 -11.08
CA TRP A 45 11.76 14.88 -11.07
C TRP A 45 11.06 15.11 -9.72
N GLN A 46 11.58 15.98 -8.86
CA GLN A 46 10.91 16.33 -7.59
C GLN A 46 9.48 16.84 -7.81
N TRP A 47 9.27 17.64 -8.86
CA TRP A 47 7.94 18.15 -9.23
C TRP A 47 6.94 17.05 -9.58
N PHE A 48 7.43 15.89 -10.04
CA PHE A 48 6.60 14.75 -10.41
C PHE A 48 6.31 13.87 -9.19
N PHE A 49 7.34 13.54 -8.40
CA PHE A 49 7.18 12.60 -7.28
C PHE A 49 6.53 13.20 -6.03
N ASN A 50 6.60 14.52 -5.84
CA ASN A 50 5.88 15.22 -4.78
C ASN A 50 4.58 15.85 -5.31
N ASN A 51 4.01 15.31 -6.39
CA ASN A 51 2.75 15.78 -6.91
C ASN A 51 1.60 15.06 -6.20
N ASP A 52 0.57 15.79 -5.78
CA ASP A 52 -0.63 15.28 -5.10
C ASP A 52 -1.29 14.08 -5.83
N LEU A 53 -1.15 13.98 -7.17
CA LEU A 53 -1.67 12.84 -7.93
C LEU A 53 -0.95 11.52 -7.57
N VAL A 54 0.35 11.56 -7.33
CA VAL A 54 1.14 10.40 -6.90
C VAL A 54 0.72 9.97 -5.50
N ASP A 55 0.40 10.93 -4.64
CA ASP A 55 -0.02 10.67 -3.26
C ASP A 55 -1.45 10.13 -3.22
N ALA A 56 -2.35 10.74 -4.00
CA ALA A 56 -3.72 10.31 -4.20
C ALA A 56 -3.79 8.88 -4.75
N PHE A 57 -2.85 8.46 -5.59
CA PHE A 57 -2.77 7.08 -6.07
C PHE A 57 -2.69 6.10 -4.89
N ALA A 58 -1.78 6.31 -3.93
CA ALA A 58 -1.64 5.46 -2.76
C ALA A 58 -2.91 5.42 -1.91
N ILE A 59 -3.55 6.58 -1.72
CA ILE A 59 -4.80 6.71 -0.96
C ILE A 59 -5.92 5.92 -1.66
N ILE A 60 -6.07 6.07 -2.97
CA ILE A 60 -7.12 5.39 -3.75
C ILE A 60 -6.91 3.86 -3.70
N ILE A 61 -5.69 3.37 -3.86
CA ILE A 61 -5.40 1.93 -3.76
C ILE A 61 -5.65 1.42 -2.34
N GLY A 62 -5.26 2.19 -1.32
CA GLY A 62 -5.50 1.87 0.09
C GLY A 62 -7.00 1.75 0.41
N ILE A 63 -7.79 2.75 0.00
CA ILE A 63 -9.26 2.74 0.12
C ILE A 63 -9.85 1.58 -0.69
N GLY A 64 -9.33 1.31 -1.89
CA GLY A 64 -9.76 0.19 -2.72
C GLY A 64 -9.60 -1.17 -2.03
N LEU A 65 -8.48 -1.40 -1.35
CA LEU A 65 -8.25 -2.60 -0.53
C LEU A 65 -9.22 -2.69 0.65
N ILE A 66 -9.47 -1.58 1.33
CA ILE A 66 -10.45 -1.52 2.43
C ILE A 66 -11.86 -1.85 1.92
N ALA A 67 -12.26 -1.23 0.81
CA ALA A 67 -13.55 -1.48 0.17
C ALA A 67 -13.67 -2.93 -0.31
N PHE A 68 -12.60 -3.50 -0.88
CA PHE A 68 -12.54 -4.91 -1.28
C PHE A 68 -12.81 -5.85 -0.11
N VAL A 69 -12.25 -5.57 1.07
CA VAL A 69 -12.49 -6.33 2.29
C VAL A 69 -13.97 -6.26 2.70
N PHE A 70 -14.55 -5.06 2.76
CA PHE A 70 -15.95 -4.89 3.16
C PHE A 70 -16.95 -5.38 2.11
N ALA A 71 -16.56 -5.47 0.84
CA ALA A 71 -17.32 -6.13 -0.23
C ALA A 71 -17.23 -7.68 -0.17
N GLY A 72 -16.54 -8.24 0.83
CA GLY A 72 -16.43 -9.67 1.07
C GLY A 72 -15.29 -10.37 0.31
N GLY A 73 -14.41 -9.61 -0.35
CA GLY A 73 -13.14 -10.12 -0.88
C GLY A 73 -13.24 -11.24 -1.94
N LYS A 74 -14.31 -11.26 -2.73
CA LYS A 74 -14.65 -12.42 -3.60
C LYS A 74 -14.04 -12.36 -5.01
N SER A 75 -13.63 -11.19 -5.49
CA SER A 75 -13.17 -11.04 -6.89
C SER A 75 -11.66 -11.22 -6.99
N GLN A 76 -11.21 -12.24 -7.72
CA GLN A 76 -9.77 -12.48 -7.95
C GLN A 76 -9.13 -11.40 -8.81
N LEU A 77 -9.86 -10.90 -9.82
CA LEU A 77 -9.35 -9.84 -10.69
C LEU A 77 -9.12 -8.56 -9.90
N VAL A 78 -10.10 -8.14 -9.10
CA VAL A 78 -9.99 -6.94 -8.25
C VAL A 78 -8.84 -7.11 -7.25
N ASN A 79 -8.72 -8.28 -6.64
CA ASN A 79 -7.61 -8.58 -5.74
C ASN A 79 -6.25 -8.43 -6.43
N ALA A 80 -6.08 -9.07 -7.60
CA ALA A 80 -4.82 -9.04 -8.34
C ALA A 80 -4.45 -7.62 -8.77
N VAL A 81 -5.42 -6.84 -9.27
CA VAL A 81 -5.20 -5.45 -9.68
C VAL A 81 -4.80 -4.58 -8.48
N LEU A 82 -5.53 -4.65 -7.37
CA LEU A 82 -5.22 -3.85 -6.18
C LEU A 82 -3.84 -4.20 -5.60
N LEU A 83 -3.50 -5.49 -5.52
CA LEU A 83 -2.19 -5.94 -5.04
C LEU A 83 -1.06 -5.55 -6.01
N ALA A 84 -1.29 -5.61 -7.32
CA ALA A 84 -0.30 -5.17 -8.31
C ALA A 84 -0.05 -3.66 -8.23
N CYS A 85 -1.10 -2.85 -8.12
CA CYS A 85 -0.97 -1.40 -7.93
C CYS A 85 -0.26 -1.05 -6.61
N ALA A 86 -0.58 -1.76 -5.53
CA ALA A 86 0.10 -1.62 -4.25
C ALA A 86 1.59 -1.96 -4.36
N ALA A 87 1.93 -3.09 -4.98
CA ALA A 87 3.31 -3.51 -5.17
C ALA A 87 4.11 -2.52 -6.02
N PHE A 88 3.51 -2.03 -7.12
CA PHE A 88 4.10 -1.02 -7.99
C PHE A 88 4.46 0.24 -7.20
N PHE A 89 3.51 0.77 -6.42
CA PHE A 89 3.74 1.97 -5.61
C PHE A 89 4.83 1.76 -4.56
N LEU A 90 4.77 0.67 -3.79
CA LEU A 90 5.78 0.38 -2.78
C LEU A 90 7.16 0.15 -3.39
N MET A 91 7.25 -0.48 -4.56
CA MET A 91 8.53 -0.64 -5.26
C MET A 91 9.10 0.70 -5.72
N MET A 92 8.25 1.59 -6.25
CA MET A 92 8.65 2.95 -6.59
C MET A 92 9.19 3.68 -5.36
N LEU A 93 8.52 3.57 -4.20
CA LEU A 93 8.99 4.15 -2.94
C LEU A 93 10.38 3.64 -2.54
N VAL A 94 10.61 2.32 -2.60
CA VAL A 94 11.92 1.72 -2.31
C VAL A 94 13.02 2.32 -3.18
N VAL A 95 12.77 2.48 -4.48
CA VAL A 95 13.74 3.07 -5.40
C VAL A 95 14.06 4.52 -5.04
N LEU A 96 13.03 5.33 -4.76
CA LEU A 96 13.21 6.74 -4.36
C LEU A 96 13.99 6.87 -3.05
N GLN A 97 13.69 6.03 -2.07
CA GLN A 97 14.38 6.03 -0.77
C GLN A 97 15.80 5.49 -0.87
N LEU A 98 16.06 4.50 -1.74
CA LEU A 98 17.42 4.08 -2.04
C LEU A 98 18.23 5.21 -2.67
N GLY A 99 17.62 6.02 -3.53
CA GLY A 99 18.27 7.22 -4.06
C GLY A 99 18.70 8.20 -2.97
N HIS A 100 17.83 8.45 -1.98
CA HIS A 100 18.18 9.25 -0.81
C HIS A 100 19.38 8.69 -0.03
N VAL A 101 19.40 7.38 0.20
CA VAL A 101 20.50 6.72 0.92
C VAL A 101 21.80 6.73 0.11
N LEU A 102 21.75 6.38 -1.17
CA LEU A 102 22.93 6.16 -1.99
C LEU A 102 23.56 7.46 -2.48
N VAL A 103 22.75 8.47 -2.81
CA VAL A 103 23.23 9.73 -3.39
C VAL A 103 23.45 10.79 -2.32
N PHE A 104 22.55 10.88 -1.34
CA PHE A 104 22.61 11.91 -0.30
C PHE A 104 23.10 11.39 1.06
N HIS A 105 23.40 10.10 1.17
CA HIS A 105 23.85 9.48 2.42
C HIS A 105 22.85 9.66 3.58
N ASP A 106 21.56 9.81 3.29
CA ASP A 106 20.50 9.92 4.29
C ASP A 106 20.10 8.54 4.81
N TYR A 107 20.96 7.97 5.67
CA TYR A 107 20.77 6.64 6.25
C TYR A 107 19.57 6.56 7.21
N SER A 108 18.95 7.68 7.59
CA SER A 108 17.72 7.69 8.39
C SER A 108 16.57 6.95 7.68
N ARG A 109 16.62 6.87 6.34
CA ARG A 109 15.65 6.19 5.48
C ARG A 109 15.79 4.67 5.43
N LEU A 110 16.86 4.08 5.99
CA LEU A 110 17.07 2.63 5.93
C LEU A 110 15.94 1.84 6.59
N LEU A 111 15.44 2.30 7.74
CA LEU A 111 14.35 1.62 8.44
C LEU A 111 13.05 1.64 7.62
N SER A 112 12.75 2.76 6.92
CA SER A 112 11.57 2.83 6.06
C SER A 112 11.69 1.89 4.87
N ILE A 113 12.88 1.76 4.26
CA ILE A 113 13.13 0.82 3.17
C ILE A 113 12.86 -0.63 3.63
N VAL A 114 13.42 -1.03 4.79
CA VAL A 114 13.20 -2.36 5.35
C VAL A 114 11.71 -2.61 5.61
N ALA A 115 11.00 -1.62 6.16
CA ALA A 115 9.56 -1.73 6.39
C ALA A 115 8.78 -1.91 5.08
N ILE A 116 9.10 -1.17 4.03
CA ILE A 116 8.41 -1.28 2.73
C ILE A 116 8.70 -2.63 2.06
N VAL A 117 9.94 -3.13 2.14
CA VAL A 117 10.28 -4.49 1.66
C VAL A 117 9.48 -5.55 2.40
N ALA A 118 9.31 -5.42 3.72
CA ALA A 118 8.45 -6.34 4.49
C ALA A 118 6.99 -6.30 3.99
N TRP A 119 6.47 -5.13 3.63
CA TRP A 119 5.13 -5.00 3.04
C TRP A 119 5.03 -5.59 1.63
N LEU A 120 6.08 -5.48 0.81
CA LEU A 120 6.15 -6.18 -0.48
C LEU A 120 6.08 -7.70 -0.30
N LEU A 121 6.73 -8.26 0.72
CA LEU A 121 6.61 -9.67 1.07
C LEU A 121 5.19 -10.05 1.52
N VAL A 122 4.51 -9.17 2.27
CA VAL A 122 3.09 -9.36 2.61
C VAL A 122 2.23 -9.37 1.35
N ILE A 123 2.46 -8.46 0.40
CA ILE A 123 1.74 -8.45 -0.88
C ILE A 123 2.00 -9.74 -1.66
N GLN A 124 3.24 -10.21 -1.73
CA GLN A 124 3.58 -11.48 -2.37
C GLN A 124 2.87 -12.65 -1.69
N TYR A 125 2.84 -12.68 -0.36
CA TYR A 125 2.10 -13.69 0.39
C TYR A 125 0.60 -13.66 0.05
N LEU A 126 -0.02 -12.48 -0.01
CA LEU A 126 -1.42 -12.34 -0.39
C LEU A 126 -1.68 -12.75 -1.84
N ALA A 127 -0.79 -12.39 -2.76
CA ALA A 127 -0.91 -12.74 -4.17
C ALA A 127 -0.84 -14.27 -4.41
N VAL A 128 0.00 -14.98 -3.64
CA VAL A 128 0.22 -16.43 -3.81
C VAL A 128 -0.76 -17.26 -2.99
N PHE A 129 -0.99 -16.89 -1.73
CA PHE A 129 -1.67 -17.74 -0.75
C PHE A 129 -3.06 -17.27 -0.36
N SER A 130 -3.45 -16.04 -0.72
CA SER A 130 -4.81 -15.60 -0.40
C SER A 130 -5.83 -16.39 -1.20
N LYS A 131 -6.60 -17.23 -0.51
CA LYS A 131 -7.74 -17.96 -1.06
C LYS A 131 -8.94 -17.01 -1.18
N THR A 132 -8.83 -15.95 -1.97
CA THR A 132 -9.96 -15.03 -2.25
C THR A 132 -11.09 -15.73 -3.01
N VAL A 133 -10.81 -16.87 -3.65
CA VAL A 133 -11.82 -17.76 -4.24
C VAL A 133 -11.40 -19.22 -4.04
N LYS A 134 -12.33 -20.08 -3.61
CA LYS A 134 -12.21 -21.53 -3.82
C LYS A 134 -11.90 -21.74 -5.29
N ARG A 135 -10.65 -22.08 -5.64
CA ARG A 135 -10.30 -22.62 -6.97
C ARG A 135 -11.36 -23.69 -7.25
N ARG A 136 -12.30 -23.44 -8.17
CA ARG A 136 -13.21 -24.49 -8.60
C ARG A 136 -12.30 -25.57 -9.19
N LYS A 137 -12.32 -26.73 -8.55
CA LYS A 137 -11.71 -27.94 -9.09
C LYS A 137 -12.40 -28.30 -10.39
#